data_AF-A0ABD2ZRC8-F1
#
_entry.id   AF-A0ABD2ZRC8-F1
#
_cell.length_a   1.000
_cell.length_b   1.000
_cell.length_c   1.000
_cell.angle_alpha   90.00
_cell.angle_beta   90.00
_cell.angle_gamma   90.00
#
_symmetry.space_group_name_H-M   'P 1'
#
loop_
_entity.id
_entity.type
_entity.pdbx_description
1 polymer ?
#
loop_
_entity_poly.entity_id
_entity_poly.type
_entity_poly.pdbx_seq_one_letter_code
_entity_poly.pdbx_strand_id
1 'polypeptide(L)'
;MSTSTSMSSSGLQFSSFLLIKIIFAIIFLSSIPRKSDGQVEEEDWCIADEQFPDEELLKAMDWACRNGADCSKIQINQLCYLPNAVKDHASYAFNSYYQNMKHRGASCYFLGAAVLTALDPSHGSCKFETIP
;
A
#
# COMPACT_ATOMS: atom_id res chain seq x y z
N MET A 1 -26.55 61.86 39.86
CA MET A 1 -25.76 60.67 40.28
C MET A 1 -25.89 59.63 39.18
N SER A 2 -24.89 59.53 38.32
CA SER A 2 -24.85 58.59 37.21
C SER A 2 -23.80 57.53 37.53
N THR A 3 -24.23 56.33 37.91
CA THR A 3 -23.35 55.17 38.07
C THR A 3 -23.14 54.53 36.70
N SER A 4 -21.93 54.68 36.15
CA SER A 4 -21.48 53.99 34.95
C SER A 4 -21.06 52.56 35.29
N THR A 5 -21.82 51.59 34.78
CA THR A 5 -21.55 50.16 34.88
C THR A 5 -20.42 49.79 33.91
N SER A 6 -19.22 49.49 34.41
CA SER A 6 -18.12 48.92 33.64
C SER A 6 -18.28 47.40 33.57
N MET A 7 -19.05 46.91 32.59
CA MET A 7 -19.15 45.48 32.29
C MET A 7 -18.57 45.17 30.92
N SER A 8 -17.63 44.22 30.90
CA SER A 8 -17.41 43.26 29.81
C SER A 8 -16.59 43.69 28.58
N SER A 9 -15.26 43.81 28.73
CA SER A 9 -14.32 43.65 27.59
C SER A 9 -13.44 42.40 27.70
N SER A 10 -13.25 41.87 28.92
CA SER A 10 -12.41 40.72 29.21
C SER A 10 -13.03 39.38 28.80
N GLY A 11 -14.35 39.18 29.01
CA GLY A 11 -15.03 37.92 28.69
C GLY A 11 -15.06 37.55 27.20
N LEU A 12 -15.12 38.55 26.31
CA LEU A 12 -15.14 38.33 24.86
C LEU A 12 -13.77 37.91 24.30
N GLN A 13 -12.67 38.44 24.85
CA GLN A 13 -11.31 38.03 24.46
C GLN A 13 -11.00 36.61 24.93
N PHE A 14 -11.34 36.25 26.18
CA PHE A 14 -11.16 34.89 26.69
C PHE A 14 -11.93 33.86 25.86
N SER A 15 -13.16 34.19 25.44
CA SER A 15 -13.95 33.35 24.54
C SER A 15 -13.28 33.16 23.17
N SER A 16 -12.68 34.20 22.62
CA SER A 16 -11.96 34.14 21.33
C SER A 16 -10.68 33.30 21.41
N PHE A 17 -9.89 33.44 22.49
CA PHE A 17 -8.72 32.59 22.71
C PHE A 17 -9.09 31.11 22.91
N LEU A 18 -10.24 30.83 23.53
CA LEU A 18 -10.76 29.47 23.67
C LEU A 18 -11.11 28.87 22.29
N LEU A 19 -11.82 29.62 21.45
CA LEU A 19 -12.18 29.20 20.10
C LEU A 19 -10.96 29.04 19.19
N ILE A 20 -9.99 29.95 19.26
CA ILE A 20 -8.73 29.87 18.49
C ILE A 20 -7.93 28.63 18.92
N LYS A 21 -7.82 28.33 20.22
CA LYS A 21 -7.15 27.11 20.70
C LYS A 21 -7.88 25.83 20.27
N ILE A 22 -9.20 25.82 20.25
CA ILE A 22 -10.00 24.69 19.74
C ILE A 22 -9.77 24.51 18.23
N ILE A 23 -9.76 25.60 17.45
CA ILE A 23 -9.48 25.54 16.01
C ILE A 23 -8.06 25.04 15.75
N PHE A 24 -7.04 25.55 16.46
CA PHE A 24 -5.67 25.05 16.34
C PHE A 24 -5.56 23.59 16.78
N ALA A 25 -6.27 23.15 17.83
CA ALA A 25 -6.31 21.75 18.25
C ALA A 25 -7.00 20.85 17.22
N ILE A 26 -8.08 21.30 16.58
CA ILE A 26 -8.78 20.57 15.50
C ILE A 26 -7.91 20.51 14.24
N ILE A 27 -7.25 21.61 13.86
CA ILE A 27 -6.31 21.65 12.74
C ILE A 27 -5.14 20.70 13.03
N PHE A 28 -4.60 20.72 14.25
CA PHE A 28 -3.54 19.80 14.68
C PHE A 28 -4.00 18.33 14.68
N LEU A 29 -5.23 18.05 15.14
CA LEU A 29 -5.85 16.71 15.06
C LEU A 29 -6.04 16.24 13.60
N SER A 30 -6.37 17.13 12.68
CA SER A 30 -6.52 16.80 11.25
C SER A 30 -5.19 16.56 10.53
N SER A 31 -4.07 17.03 11.10
CA SER A 31 -2.72 16.83 10.57
C SER A 31 -1.96 15.69 11.25
N ILE A 32 -2.57 14.99 12.23
CA ILE A 32 -2.05 13.71 12.70
C ILE A 32 -2.21 12.71 11.55
N PRO A 33 -1.11 12.15 11.00
CA PRO A 33 -1.24 11.03 10.08
C PRO A 33 -2.00 9.94 10.80
N ARG A 34 -3.14 9.52 10.26
CA ARG A 34 -3.90 8.37 10.78
C ARG A 34 -3.02 7.13 10.58
N LYS A 35 -2.15 6.85 11.53
CA LYS A 35 -1.54 5.53 11.67
C LYS A 35 -2.66 4.64 12.18
N SER A 36 -3.32 3.94 11.26
CA SER A 36 -4.24 2.86 11.58
C SER A 36 -3.52 1.87 12.47
N ASP A 37 -4.01 1.76 13.70
CA ASP A 37 -3.54 0.85 14.73
C ASP A 37 -3.73 -0.59 14.21
N GLY A 38 -2.62 -1.32 14.03
CA GLY A 38 -2.66 -2.75 13.65
C GLY A 38 -2.27 -3.11 12.21
N GLN A 39 -1.34 -2.43 11.55
CA GLN A 39 -0.52 -3.13 10.55
C GLN A 39 0.56 -3.88 11.31
N VAL A 40 0.33 -5.17 11.57
CA VAL A 40 1.42 -6.12 11.37
C VAL A 40 1.94 -5.78 9.97
N GLU A 41 3.25 -5.60 9.81
CA GLU A 41 3.87 -5.67 8.49
C GLU A 41 3.57 -7.09 7.99
N GLU A 42 2.34 -7.32 7.52
CA GLU A 42 1.94 -8.62 7.00
C GLU A 42 2.83 -8.84 5.79
N GLU A 43 3.61 -9.91 5.85
CA GLU A 43 4.41 -10.39 4.74
C GLU A 43 3.45 -10.84 3.63
N ASP A 44 2.84 -9.88 2.96
CA ASP A 44 1.89 -10.12 1.89
C ASP A 44 2.63 -10.31 0.58
N TRP A 45 2.13 -11.25 -0.22
CA TRP A 45 2.56 -11.48 -1.58
C TRP A 45 1.60 -10.86 -2.57
N CYS A 46 2.14 -10.36 -3.68
CA CYS A 46 1.35 -9.89 -4.81
C CYS A 46 1.24 -11.00 -5.87
N ILE A 47 0.06 -11.57 -6.05
CA ILE A 47 -0.17 -12.67 -7.00
C ILE A 47 -1.11 -12.26 -8.13
N ALA A 48 -1.10 -13.00 -9.23
CA ALA A 48 -2.03 -12.76 -10.33
C ALA A 48 -3.46 -13.07 -9.90
N ASP A 49 -4.41 -12.25 -10.34
CA ASP A 49 -5.84 -12.53 -10.17
C ASP A 49 -6.26 -13.65 -11.14
N GLU A 50 -6.85 -14.72 -10.60
CA GLU A 50 -7.29 -15.86 -11.38
C GLU A 50 -8.39 -15.54 -12.41
N GLN A 51 -9.10 -14.43 -12.24
CA GLN A 51 -10.19 -14.02 -13.12
C GLN A 51 -9.70 -13.28 -14.38
N PHE A 52 -8.43 -12.84 -14.40
CA PHE A 52 -7.87 -12.10 -15.53
C PHE A 52 -7.45 -13.04 -16.68
N PRO A 53 -7.65 -12.60 -17.94
CA PRO A 53 -7.26 -13.39 -19.11
C PRO A 53 -5.74 -13.43 -19.27
N ASP A 54 -5.22 -14.58 -19.71
CA ASP A 54 -3.78 -14.83 -19.85
C ASP A 54 -3.07 -13.78 -20.74
N GLU A 55 -3.74 -13.23 -21.76
CA GLU A 55 -3.15 -12.20 -22.61
C GLU A 55 -2.82 -10.91 -21.83
N GLU A 56 -3.70 -10.51 -20.91
CA GLU A 56 -3.48 -9.32 -20.07
C GLU A 56 -2.42 -9.59 -19.01
N LEU A 57 -2.44 -10.79 -18.42
CA LEU A 57 -1.41 -11.24 -17.48
C LEU A 57 -0.02 -11.28 -18.12
N LEU A 58 0.09 -11.79 -19.35
CA LEU A 58 1.34 -11.78 -20.11
C LEU A 58 1.85 -10.35 -20.31
N LYS A 59 1.00 -9.41 -20.75
CA LYS A 59 1.39 -8.00 -20.96
C LYS A 59 1.85 -7.34 -19.66
N ALA A 60 1.14 -7.56 -18.56
CA ALA A 60 1.48 -7.02 -17.25
C ALA A 60 2.77 -7.65 -16.69
N MET A 61 2.95 -8.96 -16.83
CA MET A 61 4.17 -9.69 -16.44
C MET A 61 5.38 -9.15 -17.21
N ASP A 62 5.26 -9.02 -18.52
CA ASP A 62 6.29 -8.46 -19.40
C ASP A 62 6.73 -7.06 -18.95
N TRP A 63 5.76 -6.22 -18.59
CA TRP A 63 6.03 -4.91 -18.03
C TRP A 63 6.76 -5.01 -16.68
N ALA A 64 6.32 -5.89 -15.77
CA ALA A 64 6.96 -6.09 -14.47
C ALA A 64 8.43 -6.48 -14.62
N CYS A 65 8.74 -7.44 -15.50
CA CYS A 65 10.10 -7.90 -15.78
C CYS A 65 11.03 -6.78 -16.29
N ARG A 66 10.48 -5.82 -17.04
CA ARG A 66 11.26 -4.67 -17.55
C ARG A 66 11.37 -3.51 -16.56
N ASN A 67 10.58 -3.51 -15.48
CA ASN A 67 10.46 -2.37 -14.56
C ASN A 67 10.87 -2.68 -13.11
N GLY A 68 11.44 -3.85 -12.84
CA GLY A 68 12.04 -4.15 -11.54
C GLY A 68 11.80 -5.54 -10.96
N ALA A 69 11.04 -6.41 -11.62
CA ALA A 69 10.97 -7.83 -11.23
C ALA A 69 12.22 -8.61 -11.67
N ASP A 70 12.65 -9.57 -10.86
CA ASP A 70 13.56 -10.63 -11.28
C ASP A 70 12.77 -11.78 -11.93
N CYS A 71 12.64 -11.72 -13.25
CA CYS A 71 11.98 -12.78 -14.03
C CYS A 71 12.93 -13.91 -14.46
N SER A 72 14.15 -14.00 -13.91
CA SER A 72 15.07 -15.09 -14.21
C SER A 72 14.54 -16.43 -13.70
N LYS A 73 13.82 -16.45 -12.57
CA LYS A 73 13.37 -17.69 -11.90
C LYS A 73 12.22 -18.40 -12.59
N ILE A 74 11.49 -17.70 -13.46
CA ILE A 74 10.37 -18.26 -14.25
C ILE A 74 10.80 -18.73 -15.65
N GLN A 75 12.09 -18.67 -15.99
CA GLN A 75 12.58 -19.15 -17.28
C GLN A 75 12.67 -20.69 -17.30
N ILE A 76 12.72 -21.27 -18.51
CA ILE A 76 12.88 -22.72 -18.69
C ILE A 76 14.08 -23.23 -17.85
N ASN A 77 13.87 -24.37 -17.17
CA ASN A 77 14.82 -25.01 -16.24
C ASN A 77 15.13 -24.24 -14.95
N GLN A 78 14.33 -23.22 -14.61
CA GLN A 78 14.48 -22.48 -13.36
C GLN A 78 13.44 -22.91 -12.32
N LEU A 79 13.69 -22.52 -11.07
CA LEU A 79 12.98 -23.06 -9.90
C LEU A 79 11.48 -22.76 -9.89
N CYS A 80 11.04 -21.69 -10.54
CA CYS A 80 9.65 -21.26 -10.63
C CYS A 80 9.08 -21.41 -12.05
N TYR A 81 9.69 -22.25 -12.89
CA TYR A 81 9.14 -22.53 -14.22
C TYR A 81 7.88 -23.41 -14.16
N LEU A 82 7.82 -24.32 -13.19
CA LEU A 82 6.67 -25.21 -13.01
C LEU A 82 5.81 -24.75 -11.83
N PRO A 83 4.48 -24.77 -11.96
CA PRO A 83 3.73 -25.11 -13.18
C PRO A 83 3.93 -24.10 -14.32
N ASN A 84 3.98 -24.61 -15.56
CA ASN A 84 4.22 -23.80 -16.75
C ASN A 84 2.89 -23.21 -17.25
N ALA A 85 2.32 -22.31 -16.46
CA ALA A 85 1.14 -21.53 -16.85
C ALA A 85 1.41 -20.04 -16.66
N VAL A 86 0.74 -19.22 -17.47
CA VAL A 86 0.90 -17.75 -17.46
C VAL A 86 0.63 -17.18 -16.08
N LYS A 87 -0.41 -17.65 -15.40
CA LYS A 87 -0.82 -17.17 -14.06
C LYS A 87 0.26 -17.38 -13.01
N ASP A 88 0.95 -18.52 -13.04
CA ASP A 88 1.99 -18.85 -12.08
C ASP A 88 3.25 -18.01 -12.31
N HIS A 89 3.65 -17.84 -13.58
CA HIS A 89 4.77 -16.98 -13.94
C HIS A 89 4.46 -15.50 -13.65
N ALA A 90 3.24 -15.04 -13.96
CA ALA A 90 2.80 -13.69 -13.67
C ALA A 90 2.75 -13.42 -12.16
N SER A 91 2.25 -14.36 -11.36
CA SER A 91 2.25 -14.26 -9.89
C SER A 91 3.66 -14.05 -9.35
N TYR A 92 4.63 -14.83 -9.82
CA TYR A 92 6.01 -14.68 -9.40
C TYR A 92 6.59 -13.31 -9.79
N ALA A 93 6.38 -12.88 -11.03
CA ALA A 93 6.86 -11.59 -11.52
C ALA A 93 6.21 -10.41 -10.78
N PHE A 94 4.89 -10.47 -10.52
CA PHE A 94 4.15 -9.45 -9.79
C PHE A 94 4.66 -9.32 -8.36
N ASN A 95 4.87 -10.44 -7.66
CA ASN A 95 5.44 -10.41 -6.33
C ASN A 95 6.86 -9.83 -6.35
N SER A 96 7.73 -10.30 -7.25
CA SER A 96 9.10 -9.80 -7.34
C SER A 96 9.13 -8.28 -7.59
N TYR A 97 8.34 -7.78 -8.52
CA TYR A 97 8.21 -6.33 -8.75
C TYR A 97 7.69 -5.61 -7.51
N TYR A 98 6.61 -6.10 -6.90
CA TYR A 98 5.97 -5.48 -5.75
C TYR A 98 6.96 -5.34 -4.59
N GLN A 99 7.64 -6.43 -4.21
CA GLN A 99 8.62 -6.39 -3.12
C GLN A 99 9.80 -5.47 -3.44
N ASN A 100 10.31 -5.50 -4.69
CA ASN A 100 11.43 -4.68 -5.10
C ASN A 100 11.09 -3.19 -5.18
N MET A 101 9.83 -2.83 -5.41
CA MET A 101 9.44 -1.45 -5.75
C MET A 101 8.45 -0.81 -4.75
N LYS A 102 7.89 -1.56 -3.79
CA LYS A 102 6.91 -1.03 -2.83
C LYS A 102 7.46 0.12 -1.97
N HIS A 103 8.76 0.08 -1.63
CA HIS A 103 9.43 1.18 -0.93
C HIS A 103 9.50 2.49 -1.75
N ARG A 104 9.22 2.42 -3.06
CA ARG A 104 9.12 3.56 -3.99
C ARG A 104 7.66 3.90 -4.35
N GLY A 105 6.70 3.34 -3.62
CA GLY A 105 5.27 3.59 -3.83
C GLY A 105 4.60 2.70 -4.87
N ALA A 106 5.26 1.62 -5.32
CA ALA A 106 4.56 0.61 -6.13
C ALA A 106 3.47 -0.09 -5.31
N SER A 107 2.36 -0.42 -5.97
CA SER A 107 1.26 -1.18 -5.41
C SER A 107 1.07 -2.50 -6.14
N CYS A 108 0.43 -3.47 -5.47
CA CYS A 108 -0.06 -4.69 -6.11
C CYS A 108 -1.37 -4.40 -6.86
N TYR A 109 -1.28 -3.65 -7.97
CA TYR A 109 -2.47 -3.29 -8.75
C TYR A 109 -2.45 -3.90 -10.14
N PHE A 110 -1.38 -3.69 -10.93
CA PHE A 110 -1.26 -4.22 -12.30
C PHE A 110 -2.54 -4.04 -13.15
N LEU A 111 -3.18 -2.87 -13.07
CA LEU A 111 -4.47 -2.55 -13.74
C LEU A 111 -5.64 -3.45 -13.30
N GLY A 112 -5.59 -3.96 -12.07
CA GLY A 112 -6.54 -4.90 -11.48
C GLY A 112 -6.11 -6.37 -11.61
N ALA A 113 -5.07 -6.66 -12.39
CA ALA A 113 -4.68 -8.04 -12.70
C ALA A 113 -3.94 -8.78 -11.58
N ALA A 114 -3.81 -8.15 -10.40
CA ALA A 114 -3.12 -8.71 -9.26
C ALA A 114 -3.83 -8.40 -7.95
N VAL A 115 -3.64 -9.27 -6.97
CA VAL A 115 -4.22 -9.17 -5.62
C VAL A 115 -3.15 -9.45 -4.56
N LEU A 116 -3.28 -8.80 -3.40
CA LEU A 116 -2.48 -9.14 -2.23
C LEU A 116 -3.05 -10.39 -1.56
N THR A 117 -2.16 -11.24 -1.07
CA THR A 117 -2.50 -12.43 -0.28
C THR A 117 -1.53 -12.57 0.89
N ALA A 118 -2.08 -12.93 2.05
CA ALA A 118 -1.31 -13.33 3.22
C ALA A 118 -0.96 -14.84 3.19
N LEU A 119 -1.44 -15.58 2.19
CA LEU A 119 -1.11 -16.99 2.00
C LEU A 119 0.14 -17.11 1.12
N ASP A 120 1.20 -17.70 1.68
CA ASP A 120 2.47 -17.96 0.97
C ASP A 120 2.22 -18.80 -0.31
N PRO A 121 2.43 -18.23 -1.51
CA PRO A 121 2.25 -18.95 -2.77
C PRO A 121 3.45 -19.85 -3.13
N SER A 122 4.49 -19.88 -2.30
CA SER A 122 5.67 -20.71 -2.48
C SER A 122 5.32 -22.20 -2.52
N HIS A 123 5.96 -22.93 -3.43
CA HIS A 123 5.74 -24.36 -3.60
C HIS A 123 7.01 -25.06 -4.07
N GLY A 124 7.28 -26.25 -3.51
CA GLY A 124 8.52 -26.98 -3.78
C GLY A 124 9.76 -26.10 -3.61
N SER A 125 10.54 -25.99 -4.69
CA SER A 125 11.75 -25.15 -4.74
C SER A 125 11.50 -23.73 -5.23
N CYS A 126 10.28 -23.40 -5.69
CA CYS A 126 9.90 -22.04 -6.02
C CYS A 126 9.55 -21.28 -4.73
N LYS A 127 10.29 -20.22 -4.43
CA LYS A 127 10.11 -19.40 -3.23
C LYS A 127 9.77 -17.97 -3.62
N PHE A 128 8.67 -17.46 -3.09
CA PHE A 128 8.26 -16.08 -3.25
C PHE A 128 8.82 -15.27 -2.09
N GLU A 129 9.67 -14.31 -2.39
CA GLU A 129 10.30 -13.48 -1.37
C GLU A 129 9.33 -12.42 -0.83
N THR A 130 9.56 -12.02 0.41
CA THR A 130 9.02 -10.79 1.03
C THR A 130 10.20 -9.90 1.43
N ILE A 131 10.15 -8.63 1.08
CA ILE A 131 11.20 -7.66 1.44
C ILE A 131 10.60 -6.71 2.48
N PRO A 132 11.11 -6.66 3.72
CA PRO A 132 10.65 -5.71 4.73
C PRO A 132 10.84 -4.25 4.31
#